data_AF-A0A0B1TA39-F1
#
_entry.id   AF-A0A0B1TA39-F1
#
_cell.length_a   1.000
_cell.length_b   1.000
_cell.length_c   1.000
_cell.angle_alpha   90.00
_cell.angle_beta   90.00
_cell.angle_gamma   90.00
#
_symmetry.space_group_name_H-M   'P 1'
#
loop_
_entity.id
_entity.type
_entity.pdbx_description
1 polymer ?
#
loop_
_entity_poly.entity_id
_entity_poly.type
_entity_poly.pdbx_seq_one_letter_code
_entity_poly.pdbx_strand_id
1 'polypeptide(L)'
;MLFFFQKCRIPKLDINGAEVKDFFFPAKPLECFKNKKNWVYIDENNTVQYIKKRENAKCSGYYVVRKTDQENTYIPFDSLPSGKPMKSDFATVTCTDGSLSWNGILMSVVRRKDEELLRKGSLSSDSSGLSVYFLGFDSLSQMSFRRKLPLSVKVLEETLGAVVLNGYNIVGDGTPQAFIPILTASTEEELPLTRKRFKNANYVDDVYPFIWSNFSSNGYVTCYGEDAFAIGTFTYRLKGFRNQPTDHYLRTIFKDYEKTGGNCLGSEPLHKVSCFLIQDH
;
A
#
# COMPACT_ATOMS: atom_id res chain seq x y z
N MET A 1 -41.00 10.89 32.47
CA MET A 1 -39.72 10.22 32.12
C MET A 1 -38.76 11.30 31.64
N LEU A 2 -37.86 11.76 32.51
CA LEU A 2 -36.88 12.81 32.20
C LEU A 2 -35.78 12.18 31.33
N PHE A 3 -35.81 12.43 30.02
CA PHE A 3 -34.67 12.18 29.15
C PHE A 3 -33.55 13.17 29.53
N PHE A 4 -32.55 12.70 30.27
CA PHE A 4 -31.29 13.42 30.37
C PHE A 4 -30.66 13.45 28.98
N PHE A 5 -30.66 14.62 28.33
CA PHE A 5 -29.77 14.91 27.21
C PHE A 5 -28.33 15.01 27.75
N GLN A 6 -27.73 13.87 28.07
CA GLN A 6 -26.31 13.83 28.41
C GLN A 6 -25.53 14.04 27.11
N LYS A 7 -25.11 15.28 26.87
CA LYS A 7 -24.20 15.60 25.76
C LYS A 7 -22.92 14.79 25.96
N CYS A 8 -22.62 13.86 25.05
CA CYS A 8 -21.33 13.19 25.01
C CYS A 8 -20.24 14.26 24.81
N ARG A 9 -19.43 14.51 25.85
CA ARG A 9 -18.28 15.42 25.77
C ARG A 9 -17.05 14.58 25.53
N ILE A 10 -16.51 14.65 24.32
CA ILE A 10 -15.25 13.98 23.99
C ILE A 10 -14.15 14.62 24.84
N PRO A 11 -13.40 13.84 25.65
CA PRO A 11 -12.34 14.37 26.48
C PRO A 11 -11.23 14.96 25.61
N LYS A 12 -10.74 16.15 25.96
CA LYS A 12 -9.53 16.72 25.37
C LYS A 12 -8.32 16.12 26.10
N LEU A 13 -7.59 15.25 25.41
CA LEU A 13 -6.41 14.61 25.96
C LEU A 13 -5.18 15.50 25.81
N ASP A 14 -4.35 15.56 26.86
CA ASP A 14 -3.03 16.16 26.76
C ASP A 14 -2.09 15.22 25.98
N ILE A 15 -1.51 15.74 24.90
CA ILE A 15 -0.58 14.99 24.05
C ILE A 15 0.71 14.62 24.78
N ASN A 16 1.14 15.40 25.77
CA ASN A 16 2.36 15.18 26.53
C ASN A 16 2.07 14.91 28.01
N GLY A 17 0.88 14.36 28.30
CA GLY A 17 0.47 13.97 29.65
C GLY A 17 1.54 13.13 30.35
N ALA A 18 1.69 13.34 31.66
CA ALA A 18 2.73 12.72 32.46
C ALA A 18 2.65 11.18 32.44
N GLU A 19 1.46 10.63 32.20
CA GLU A 19 1.17 9.20 32.14
C GLU A 19 1.81 8.52 30.91
N VAL A 20 2.08 9.27 29.84
CA VAL A 20 2.50 8.72 28.55
C VAL A 20 3.85 9.24 28.05
N LYS A 21 4.28 10.42 28.49
CA LYS A 21 5.49 11.09 27.97
C LYS A 21 6.74 10.20 28.02
N ASP A 22 6.88 9.40 29.08
CA ASP A 22 8.06 8.57 29.32
C ASP A 22 8.07 7.30 28.47
N PHE A 23 7.00 6.99 27.74
CA PHE A 23 6.93 5.85 26.82
C PHE A 23 7.26 6.24 25.37
N PHE A 24 7.45 7.52 25.06
CA PHE A 24 7.60 8.00 23.69
C PHE A 24 8.97 8.63 23.41
N PHE A 25 9.83 7.88 22.72
CA PHE A 25 11.17 8.32 22.33
C PHE A 25 11.31 8.61 20.83
N PRO A 26 12.16 9.55 20.40
CA PRO A 26 12.47 9.72 18.98
C PRO A 26 12.99 8.41 18.35
N ALA A 27 12.43 8.02 17.21
CA ALA A 27 12.93 6.89 16.45
C ALA A 27 14.25 7.26 15.77
N LYS A 28 15.21 6.33 15.73
CA LYS A 28 16.45 6.54 14.97
C LYS A 28 16.13 6.51 13.47
N PRO A 29 16.69 7.43 12.66
CA PRO A 29 16.52 7.40 11.22
C PRO A 29 17.01 6.07 10.62
N LEU A 30 16.36 5.63 9.54
CA LEU A 30 16.79 4.44 8.80
C LEU A 30 18.10 4.72 8.06
N GLU A 31 19.12 3.90 8.30
CA GLU A 31 20.45 4.04 7.70
C GLU A 31 20.62 3.17 6.44
N CYS A 32 19.61 3.14 5.56
CA CYS A 32 19.61 2.29 4.36
C CYS A 32 20.79 2.58 3.42
N PHE A 33 21.34 3.80 3.43
CA PHE A 33 22.51 4.19 2.64
C PHE A 33 23.78 3.39 2.95
N LYS A 34 23.83 2.69 4.08
CA LYS A 34 24.93 1.77 4.43
C LYS A 34 24.88 0.46 3.63
N ASN A 35 23.73 0.11 3.07
CA ASN A 35 23.59 -1.04 2.19
C ASN A 35 24.25 -0.76 0.83
N LYS A 36 24.50 -1.81 0.05
CA LYS A 36 25.00 -1.67 -1.32
C LYS A 36 24.04 -0.77 -2.13
N LYS A 37 24.61 0.23 -2.80
CA LYS A 37 23.84 1.16 -3.63
C LYS A 37 23.04 0.41 -4.69
N ASN A 38 21.77 0.78 -4.86
CA ASN A 38 20.95 0.26 -5.96
C ASN A 38 21.57 0.61 -7.30
N TRP A 39 21.69 -0.38 -8.19
CA TRP A 39 22.24 -0.15 -9.54
C TRP A 39 21.18 0.37 -10.50
N VAL A 40 19.93 -0.08 -10.29
CA VAL A 40 18.77 0.26 -11.10
C VAL A 40 17.70 0.83 -10.19
N TYR A 41 16.97 1.83 -10.67
CA TYR A 41 15.85 2.46 -9.99
C TYR A 41 14.76 2.86 -10.99
N ILE A 42 13.57 3.15 -10.48
CA ILE A 42 12.48 3.73 -11.26
C ILE A 42 12.45 5.23 -10.97
N ASP A 43 12.45 6.05 -12.02
CA ASP A 43 12.40 7.51 -11.87
C ASP A 43 10.96 8.05 -11.77
N GLU A 44 10.85 9.36 -11.60
CA GLU A 44 9.58 10.10 -11.52
C GLU A 44 8.69 9.96 -12.76
N ASN A 45 9.27 9.65 -13.91
CA ASN A 45 8.54 9.37 -15.15
C ASN A 45 8.15 7.89 -15.28
N ASN A 46 8.33 7.12 -14.21
CA ASN A 46 8.02 5.69 -14.16
C ASN A 46 8.81 4.87 -15.20
N THR A 47 10.07 5.25 -15.43
CA THR A 47 10.97 4.57 -16.37
C THR A 47 12.16 3.94 -15.67
N VAL A 48 12.71 2.87 -16.25
CA VAL A 48 13.86 2.15 -15.71
C VAL A 48 15.13 2.94 -15.97
N GLN A 49 15.86 3.28 -14.91
CA GLN A 49 17.12 4.00 -14.97
C GLN A 49 18.25 3.23 -14.31
N TYR A 50 19.46 3.42 -14.85
CA TYR A 50 20.70 2.87 -14.30
C TYR A 50 21.50 3.98 -13.66
N ILE A 51 22.21 3.69 -12.57
CA ILE A 51 23.20 4.64 -12.06
C ILE A 51 24.32 4.82 -13.07
N LYS A 52 24.85 6.04 -13.19
CA LYS A 52 25.90 6.41 -14.18
C LYS A 52 27.08 5.44 -14.25
N LYS A 53 27.52 4.89 -13.12
CA LYS A 53 28.64 3.93 -13.05
C LYS A 53 28.31 2.55 -13.66
N ARG A 54 27.03 2.24 -13.86
CA ARG A 54 26.49 0.92 -14.24
C ARG A 54 25.60 0.99 -15.48
N GLU A 55 25.71 2.03 -16.30
CA GLU A 55 24.91 2.18 -17.52
C GLU A 55 25.03 0.99 -18.48
N ASN A 56 26.19 0.31 -18.49
CA ASN A 56 26.47 -0.86 -19.32
C ASN A 56 26.24 -2.21 -18.61
N ALA A 57 25.67 -2.20 -17.40
CA ALA A 57 25.42 -3.44 -16.65
C ALA A 57 24.36 -4.30 -17.37
N LYS A 58 24.64 -5.60 -17.47
CA LYS A 58 23.70 -6.57 -18.03
C LYS A 58 22.76 -7.04 -16.94
N CYS A 59 21.47 -6.75 -17.08
CA CYS A 59 20.45 -7.10 -16.09
C CYS A 59 19.39 -8.03 -16.68
N SER A 60 19.15 -9.15 -16.01
CA SER A 60 18.08 -10.09 -16.31
C SER A 60 17.30 -10.36 -15.02
N GLY A 61 16.20 -11.10 -15.13
CA GLY A 61 15.40 -11.42 -13.94
C GLY A 61 14.01 -11.89 -14.30
N TYR A 62 13.07 -11.61 -13.41
CA TYR A 62 11.69 -12.05 -13.54
C TYR A 62 10.71 -10.92 -13.24
N TYR A 63 9.73 -10.73 -14.11
CA TYR A 63 8.53 -10.00 -13.73
C TYR A 63 7.70 -10.87 -12.79
N VAL A 64 7.25 -10.29 -11.68
CA VAL A 64 6.51 -10.99 -10.64
C VAL A 64 5.03 -10.68 -10.81
N VAL A 65 4.25 -11.70 -11.18
CA VAL A 65 2.82 -11.57 -11.45
C VAL A 65 2.03 -12.43 -10.47
N ARG A 66 0.93 -11.91 -9.93
CA ARG A 66 0.05 -12.69 -9.04
C ARG A 66 -0.54 -13.88 -9.79
N LYS A 67 -0.48 -15.07 -9.17
CA LYS A 67 -1.27 -16.25 -9.60
C LYS A 67 -2.45 -16.47 -8.66
N THR A 68 -2.19 -16.43 -7.36
CA THR A 68 -3.19 -16.44 -6.28
C THR A 68 -2.71 -15.52 -5.16
N ASP A 69 -3.48 -15.34 -4.10
CA ASP A 69 -3.04 -14.59 -2.92
C ASP A 69 -1.84 -15.20 -2.18
N GLN A 70 -1.51 -16.46 -2.50
CA GLN A 70 -0.41 -17.19 -1.89
C GLN A 70 0.70 -17.56 -2.89
N GLU A 71 0.49 -17.36 -4.19
CA GLU A 71 1.40 -17.79 -5.25
C GLU A 71 1.64 -16.69 -6.28
N ASN A 72 2.90 -16.58 -6.72
CA ASN A 72 3.32 -15.71 -7.82
C ASN A 72 3.81 -16.57 -8.99
N THR A 73 3.62 -16.06 -10.20
CA THR A 73 4.25 -16.53 -11.43
C THR A 73 5.42 -15.60 -11.75
N TYR A 74 6.51 -16.17 -12.26
CA TYR A 74 7.75 -15.46 -12.57
C TYR A 74 7.99 -15.53 -14.07
N ILE A 75 7.87 -14.40 -14.76
CA ILE A 75 8.05 -14.32 -16.22
C ILE A 75 9.48 -13.85 -16.50
N PRO A 76 10.36 -14.70 -17.05
CA PRO A 76 11.76 -14.34 -17.26
C PRO A 76 11.92 -13.22 -18.28
N PHE A 77 12.93 -12.40 -18.10
CA PHE A 77 13.42 -11.45 -19.09
C PHE A 77 14.96 -11.42 -19.10
N ASP A 78 15.53 -11.25 -20.28
CA ASP A 78 16.99 -11.22 -20.47
C ASP A 78 17.58 -9.81 -20.39
N SER A 79 16.73 -8.78 -20.51
CA SER A 79 17.12 -7.37 -20.43
C SER A 79 16.02 -6.50 -19.83
N LEU A 80 16.42 -5.48 -19.07
CA LEU A 80 15.52 -4.41 -18.62
C LEU A 80 15.37 -3.33 -19.69
N PRO A 81 14.17 -2.71 -19.82
CA PRO A 81 13.92 -1.68 -20.82
C PRO A 81 14.42 -0.30 -20.34
N SER A 82 15.74 -0.05 -20.44
CA SER A 82 16.34 1.24 -20.05
C SER A 82 15.66 2.43 -20.73
N GLY A 83 15.34 3.47 -19.95
CA GLY A 83 14.62 4.67 -20.39
C GLY A 83 13.15 4.46 -20.76
N LYS A 84 12.58 3.28 -20.45
CA LYS A 84 11.18 2.95 -20.74
C LYS A 84 10.51 2.34 -19.50
N PRO A 85 9.16 2.32 -19.45
CA PRO A 85 8.43 1.63 -18.39
C PRO A 85 8.70 0.12 -18.38
N MET A 86 8.58 -0.47 -17.20
CA MET A 86 8.57 -1.93 -17.06
C MET A 86 7.34 -2.55 -17.75
N LYS A 87 7.41 -3.86 -18.04
CA LYS A 87 6.26 -4.61 -18.59
C LYS A 87 5.29 -5.12 -17.52
N SER A 88 5.65 -5.01 -16.25
CA SER A 88 4.85 -5.38 -15.09
C SER A 88 5.24 -4.49 -13.92
N ASP A 89 4.32 -4.26 -12.99
CA ASP A 89 4.50 -3.43 -11.80
C ASP A 89 5.74 -3.84 -10.98
N PHE A 90 6.07 -5.13 -11.00
CA PHE A 90 7.08 -5.69 -10.11
C PHE A 90 8.09 -6.56 -10.86
N ALA A 91 9.37 -6.40 -10.51
CA ALA A 91 10.43 -7.25 -11.02
C ALA A 91 11.45 -7.60 -9.92
N THR A 92 11.95 -8.82 -9.96
CA THR A 92 13.21 -9.19 -9.31
C THR A 92 14.30 -9.14 -10.37
N VAL A 93 15.43 -8.50 -10.04
CA VAL A 93 16.49 -8.17 -11.01
C VAL A 93 17.83 -8.63 -10.48
N THR A 94 18.60 -9.28 -11.34
CA THR A 94 20.02 -9.55 -11.15
C THR A 94 20.81 -8.84 -12.24
N CYS A 95 21.75 -7.99 -11.85
CA CYS A 95 22.65 -7.28 -12.74
C CYS A 95 24.09 -7.75 -12.56
N THR A 96 24.84 -7.73 -13.67
CA THR A 96 26.28 -8.01 -13.69
C THR A 96 27.03 -6.91 -14.45
N ASP A 97 28.19 -6.55 -13.93
CA ASP A 97 29.11 -5.60 -14.57
C ASP A 97 30.55 -6.04 -14.26
N GLY A 98 31.15 -6.76 -15.21
CA GLY A 98 32.38 -7.52 -14.99
C GLY A 98 32.18 -8.63 -13.95
N SER A 99 33.00 -8.63 -12.90
CA SER A 99 32.91 -9.57 -11.78
C SER A 99 31.94 -9.15 -10.68
N LEU A 100 31.36 -7.94 -10.79
CA LEU A 100 30.45 -7.41 -9.78
C LEU A 100 29.01 -7.80 -10.11
N SER A 101 28.24 -8.08 -9.06
CA SER A 101 26.82 -8.39 -9.18
C SER A 101 25.98 -7.56 -8.21
N TRP A 102 24.73 -7.32 -8.61
CA TRP A 102 23.70 -6.70 -7.79
C TRP A 102 22.39 -7.44 -7.97
N ASN A 103 21.66 -7.61 -6.87
CA ASN A 103 20.31 -8.14 -6.87
C ASN A 103 19.39 -7.11 -6.24
N GLY A 104 18.20 -6.92 -6.80
CA GLY A 104 17.24 -5.98 -6.28
C GLY A 104 15.82 -6.28 -6.72
N ILE A 105 14.88 -5.58 -6.11
CA ILE A 105 13.47 -5.55 -6.48
C ILE A 105 13.18 -4.17 -7.05
N LEU A 106 12.43 -4.13 -8.14
CA LEU A 106 11.86 -2.90 -8.70
C LEU A 106 10.36 -2.91 -8.50
N MET A 107 9.82 -1.77 -8.08
CA MET A 107 8.39 -1.51 -7.90
C MET A 107 8.01 -0.29 -8.73
N SER A 108 6.93 -0.39 -9.49
CA SER A 108 6.43 0.60 -10.46
C SER A 108 4.92 0.44 -10.61
N VAL A 109 4.26 1.44 -11.19
CA VAL A 109 2.85 1.39 -11.58
C VAL A 109 2.78 1.36 -13.10
N VAL A 110 2.67 0.20 -13.72
CA VAL A 110 2.66 0.13 -15.19
C VAL A 110 1.30 0.55 -15.72
N ARG A 111 1.28 1.65 -16.48
CA ARG A 111 0.05 2.18 -17.08
C ARG A 111 -0.71 1.08 -17.84
N ARG A 112 -1.99 0.92 -17.48
CA ARG A 112 -2.92 0.03 -18.17
C ARG A 112 -3.25 0.57 -19.56
N LYS A 113 -3.52 -0.33 -20.51
CA LYS A 113 -3.92 0.06 -21.86
C LYS A 113 -5.27 0.76 -21.83
N ASP A 114 -5.43 1.83 -22.62
CA ASP A 114 -6.68 2.58 -22.67
C ASP A 114 -7.87 1.70 -23.06
N GLU A 115 -7.68 0.71 -23.94
CA GLU A 115 -8.71 -0.28 -24.28
C GLU A 115 -9.23 -1.08 -23.07
N GLU A 116 -8.35 -1.42 -22.12
CA GLU A 116 -8.73 -2.12 -20.88
C GLU A 116 -9.48 -1.18 -19.93
N LEU A 117 -9.05 0.08 -19.86
CA LEU A 117 -9.68 1.11 -19.03
C LEU A 117 -11.07 1.47 -19.56
N LEU A 118 -11.21 1.66 -20.87
CA LEU A 118 -12.48 1.96 -21.53
C LEU A 118 -13.51 0.82 -21.37
N ARG A 119 -13.06 -0.44 -21.31
CA ARG A 119 -13.94 -1.59 -21.03
C ARG A 119 -14.54 -1.58 -19.63
N LYS A 120 -13.90 -0.92 -18.67
CA LYS A 120 -14.38 -0.84 -17.29
C LYS A 120 -15.46 0.23 -17.09
N GLY A 121 -15.68 1.08 -18.10
CA GLY A 121 -16.57 2.22 -18.07
C GLY A 121 -15.80 3.50 -18.38
N SER A 122 -16.48 4.50 -18.94
CA SER A 122 -15.94 5.85 -19.00
C SER A 122 -16.30 6.60 -17.72
N LEU A 123 -15.43 7.52 -17.30
CA LEU A 123 -15.81 8.51 -16.29
C LEU A 123 -17.10 9.21 -16.77
N SER A 124 -18.09 9.28 -15.90
CA SER A 124 -19.33 9.99 -16.20
C SER A 124 -19.03 11.47 -16.47
N SER A 125 -19.89 12.13 -17.25
CA SER A 125 -19.82 13.60 -17.44
C SER A 125 -19.87 14.37 -16.12
N ASP A 126 -20.48 13.75 -15.10
CA ASP A 126 -20.68 14.29 -13.77
C ASP A 126 -19.53 13.93 -12.81
N SER A 127 -18.49 13.26 -13.31
CA SER A 127 -17.29 12.93 -12.52
C SER A 127 -16.52 14.20 -12.18
N SER A 128 -16.08 14.31 -10.92
CA SER A 128 -15.19 15.39 -10.49
C SER A 128 -13.79 15.30 -11.11
N GLY A 129 -13.42 14.14 -11.67
CA GLY A 129 -12.08 13.87 -12.18
C GLY A 129 -10.99 13.79 -11.10
N LEU A 130 -11.36 13.75 -9.82
CA LEU A 130 -10.43 13.75 -8.71
C LEU A 130 -9.88 12.35 -8.40
N SER A 131 -8.57 12.23 -8.20
CA SER A 131 -7.93 11.07 -7.57
C SER A 131 -8.34 10.96 -6.11
N VAL A 132 -8.62 9.73 -5.63
CA VAL A 132 -8.98 9.46 -4.23
C VAL A 132 -7.95 8.52 -3.62
N TYR A 133 -7.34 8.97 -2.52
CA TYR A 133 -6.30 8.20 -1.80
C TYR A 133 -6.77 7.85 -0.39
N PHE A 134 -6.63 6.57 -0.05
CA PHE A 134 -6.82 6.06 1.32
C PHE A 134 -5.44 5.72 1.88
N LEU A 135 -4.94 6.53 2.82
CA LEU A 135 -3.68 6.28 3.51
C LEU A 135 -3.95 5.86 4.96
N GLY A 136 -3.58 4.63 5.29
CA GLY A 136 -3.72 4.03 6.62
C GLY A 136 -2.37 3.75 7.27
N PHE A 137 -2.34 3.81 8.60
CA PHE A 137 -1.17 3.44 9.41
C PHE A 137 -1.59 2.45 10.48
N ASP A 138 -1.01 1.26 10.46
CA ASP A 138 -1.22 0.23 11.48
C ASP A 138 -0.10 0.29 12.53
N SER A 139 -0.32 0.22 13.85
CA SER A 139 -1.53 0.46 14.64
C SER A 139 -1.34 1.79 15.39
N LEU A 140 -1.96 2.88 14.93
CA LEU A 140 -1.78 4.21 15.54
C LEU A 140 -3.08 4.77 16.12
N SER A 141 -3.00 5.33 17.33
CA SER A 141 -4.03 6.22 17.86
C SER A 141 -3.85 7.65 17.35
N GLN A 142 -4.91 8.45 17.37
CA GLN A 142 -4.85 9.87 17.00
C GLN A 142 -3.75 10.62 17.78
N MET A 143 -3.64 10.36 19.09
CA MET A 143 -2.63 11.00 19.95
C MET A 143 -1.21 10.55 19.60
N SER A 144 -1.01 9.28 19.28
CA SER A 144 0.29 8.75 18.84
C SER A 144 0.71 9.33 17.50
N PHE A 145 -0.22 9.43 16.53
CA PHE A 145 0.04 10.07 15.24
C PHE A 145 0.49 11.52 15.43
N ARG A 146 -0.26 12.30 16.22
CA ARG A 146 0.10 13.70 16.47
C ARG A 146 1.46 13.86 17.15
N ARG A 147 1.81 12.96 18.07
CA ARG A 147 3.08 13.03 18.82
C ARG A 147 4.28 12.60 17.97
N LYS A 148 4.12 11.58 17.12
CA LYS A 148 5.21 10.98 16.35
C LYS A 148 5.40 11.59 14.96
N LEU A 149 4.36 12.18 14.40
CA LEU A 149 4.37 12.77 13.06
C LEU A 149 3.91 14.23 13.10
N PRO A 150 4.53 15.10 13.94
CA PRO A 150 4.09 16.50 14.09
C PRO A 150 4.23 17.30 12.79
N LEU A 151 5.22 16.97 11.95
CA LEU A 151 5.36 17.58 10.62
C LEU A 151 4.21 17.20 9.69
N SER A 152 3.76 15.94 9.71
CA SER A 152 2.61 15.49 8.92
C SER A 152 1.32 16.15 9.40
N VAL A 153 1.12 16.31 10.72
CA VAL A 153 -0.01 17.07 11.27
C VAL A 153 -0.01 18.50 10.76
N LYS A 154 1.15 19.17 10.80
CA LYS A 154 1.28 20.55 10.31
C LYS A 154 0.89 20.67 8.84
N VAL A 155 1.37 19.76 7.99
CA VAL A 155 0.98 19.73 6.56
C VAL A 155 -0.53 19.51 6.41
N LEU A 156 -1.10 18.54 7.10
CA LEU A 156 -2.53 18.24 7.01
C LEU A 156 -3.41 19.42 7.47
N GLU A 157 -3.15 19.98 8.65
CA GLU A 157 -4.02 20.98 9.27
C GLU A 157 -3.77 22.40 8.75
N GLU A 158 -2.51 22.79 8.55
CA GLU A 158 -2.16 24.17 8.20
C GLU A 158 -1.98 24.38 6.69
N THR A 159 -1.47 23.37 5.97
CA THR A 159 -1.19 23.52 4.52
C THR A 159 -2.35 23.04 3.67
N LEU A 160 -2.88 21.85 3.96
CA LEU A 160 -3.99 21.26 3.19
C LEU A 160 -5.37 21.70 3.72
N GLY A 161 -5.45 22.25 4.93
CA GLY A 161 -6.72 22.62 5.56
C GLY A 161 -7.63 21.41 5.79
N ALA A 162 -7.05 20.25 6.11
CA ALA A 162 -7.77 18.99 6.24
C ALA A 162 -8.82 19.03 7.35
N VAL A 163 -9.96 18.38 7.12
CA VAL A 163 -11.02 18.23 8.13
C VAL A 163 -10.63 17.13 9.11
N VAL A 164 -10.40 17.52 10.37
CA VAL A 164 -10.03 16.58 11.44
C VAL A 164 -11.26 16.04 12.16
N LEU A 165 -11.50 14.75 12.04
CA LEU A 165 -12.58 14.04 12.73
C LEU A 165 -12.15 13.64 14.16
N ASN A 166 -12.19 14.59 15.10
CA ASN A 166 -11.76 14.35 16.50
C ASN A 166 -12.60 13.32 17.29
N GLY A 167 -13.77 12.92 16.77
CA GLY A 167 -14.62 11.88 17.36
C GLY A 167 -14.60 10.55 16.60
N TYR A 168 -13.74 10.41 15.60
CA TYR A 168 -13.62 9.17 14.85
C TYR A 168 -13.10 8.04 15.73
N ASN A 169 -13.77 6.89 15.67
CA ASN A 169 -13.39 5.68 16.37
C ASN A 169 -13.47 4.49 15.41
N ILE A 170 -12.60 3.50 15.63
CA ILE A 170 -12.65 2.23 14.91
C ILE A 170 -13.85 1.41 15.40
N VAL A 171 -14.39 0.57 14.53
CA VAL A 171 -15.56 -0.29 14.82
C VAL A 171 -15.15 -1.55 15.60
N GLY A 172 -13.87 -1.92 15.56
CA GLY A 172 -13.31 -2.99 16.37
C GLY A 172 -11.79 -2.93 16.43
N ASP A 173 -11.21 -3.74 17.32
CA ASP A 173 -9.80 -3.65 17.74
C ASP A 173 -8.79 -4.19 16.70
N GLY A 174 -9.23 -5.07 15.79
CA GLY A 174 -8.35 -5.61 14.75
C GLY A 174 -8.37 -4.79 13.47
N THR A 175 -7.25 -4.81 12.74
CA THR A 175 -7.11 -4.16 11.41
C THR A 175 -8.26 -4.53 10.45
N PRO A 176 -8.70 -5.80 10.34
CA PRO A 176 -9.88 -6.13 9.51
C PRO A 176 -11.16 -5.43 9.99
N GLN A 177 -11.41 -5.39 11.29
CA GLN A 177 -12.60 -4.75 11.86
C GLN A 177 -12.58 -3.22 11.70
N ALA A 178 -11.41 -2.60 11.59
CA ALA A 178 -11.29 -1.19 11.25
C ALA A 178 -11.51 -0.93 9.76
N PHE A 179 -10.88 -1.72 8.87
CA PHE A 179 -10.89 -1.46 7.43
C PHE A 179 -12.11 -2.01 6.69
N ILE A 180 -12.69 -3.14 7.11
CA ILE A 180 -13.87 -3.70 6.45
C ILE A 180 -15.00 -2.66 6.40
N PRO A 181 -15.43 -2.02 7.52
CA PRO A 181 -16.49 -1.02 7.48
C PRO A 181 -16.16 0.20 6.62
N ILE A 182 -14.90 0.66 6.63
CA ILE A 182 -14.45 1.78 5.79
C ILE A 182 -14.62 1.45 4.31
N LEU A 183 -14.29 0.21 3.92
CA LEU A 183 -14.20 -0.21 2.53
C LEU A 183 -15.48 -0.85 2.00
N THR A 184 -16.41 -1.29 2.86
CA THR A 184 -17.63 -2.00 2.45
C THR A 184 -18.92 -1.37 2.98
N ALA A 185 -18.83 -0.40 3.90
CA ALA A 185 -19.95 0.14 4.66
C ALA A 185 -20.71 -0.91 5.50
N SER A 186 -20.08 -2.04 5.82
CA SER A 186 -20.64 -3.11 6.67
C SER A 186 -19.59 -3.67 7.61
N THR A 187 -20.00 -4.19 8.75
CA THR A 187 -19.12 -4.90 9.69
C THR A 187 -18.79 -6.31 9.19
N GLU A 188 -17.73 -6.93 9.73
CA GLU A 188 -17.40 -8.33 9.43
C GLU A 188 -18.55 -9.29 9.80
N GLU A 189 -19.34 -8.95 10.82
CA GLU A 189 -20.45 -9.77 11.32
C GLU A 189 -21.70 -9.70 10.44
N GLU A 190 -21.92 -8.57 9.75
CA GLU A 190 -23.03 -8.39 8.81
C GLU A 190 -22.74 -9.04 7.45
N LEU A 191 -21.46 -9.26 7.13
CA LEU A 191 -21.03 -9.82 5.85
C LEU A 191 -20.94 -11.35 5.88
N PRO A 192 -21.03 -12.03 4.72
CA PRO A 192 -20.89 -13.47 4.65
C PRO A 192 -19.54 -13.97 5.21
N LEU A 193 -19.54 -15.22 5.70
CA LEU A 193 -18.37 -15.82 6.35
C LEU A 193 -17.15 -15.92 5.42
N THR A 194 -16.05 -15.26 5.77
CA THR A 194 -14.76 -15.30 5.02
C THR A 194 -13.58 -15.76 5.88
N ARG A 195 -13.77 -16.00 7.17
CA ARG A 195 -12.73 -16.45 8.10
C ARG A 195 -12.20 -17.83 7.72
N LYS A 196 -10.94 -17.93 7.30
CA LYS A 196 -10.37 -19.15 6.67
C LYS A 196 -10.31 -20.38 7.58
N ARG A 197 -10.48 -20.21 8.91
CA ARG A 197 -10.59 -21.31 9.87
C ARG A 197 -11.86 -22.16 9.67
N PHE A 198 -12.87 -21.63 9.00
CA PHE A 198 -14.10 -22.35 8.68
C PHE A 198 -14.03 -22.95 7.28
N LYS A 199 -14.41 -24.23 7.15
CA LYS A 199 -14.32 -24.99 5.89
C LYS A 199 -15.12 -24.36 4.74
N ASN A 200 -16.24 -23.74 5.05
CA ASN A 200 -17.17 -23.11 4.11
C ASN A 200 -16.97 -21.60 3.94
N ALA A 201 -15.80 -21.05 4.30
CA ALA A 201 -15.51 -19.64 4.10
C ALA A 201 -15.50 -19.25 2.61
N ASN A 202 -15.97 -18.06 2.31
CA ASN A 202 -15.91 -17.42 0.99
C ASN A 202 -14.61 -16.61 0.85
N TYR A 203 -14.19 -16.34 -0.40
CA TYR A 203 -13.16 -15.32 -0.63
C TYR A 203 -13.78 -13.94 -0.49
N VAL A 204 -13.00 -12.95 -0.05
CA VAL A 204 -13.57 -11.63 0.26
C VAL A 204 -14.09 -10.91 -0.99
N ASP A 205 -13.45 -11.07 -2.15
CA ASP A 205 -13.92 -10.51 -3.42
C ASP A 205 -15.20 -11.15 -3.94
N ASP A 206 -15.53 -12.38 -3.51
CA ASP A 206 -16.76 -13.06 -3.93
C ASP A 206 -17.99 -12.47 -3.21
N VAL A 207 -17.82 -11.87 -2.03
CA VAL A 207 -18.96 -11.55 -1.12
C VAL A 207 -18.93 -10.16 -0.48
N TYR A 208 -17.80 -9.45 -0.49
CA TYR A 208 -17.71 -8.12 0.13
C TYR A 208 -17.92 -7.02 -0.91
N PRO A 209 -18.78 -6.03 -0.65
CA PRO A 209 -19.06 -4.92 -1.57
C PRO A 209 -18.00 -3.83 -1.46
N PHE A 210 -16.76 -4.16 -1.82
CA PHE A 210 -15.65 -3.21 -1.68
C PHE A 210 -15.85 -1.96 -2.55
N ILE A 211 -15.56 -0.79 -1.97
CA ILE A 211 -15.74 0.51 -2.60
C ILE A 211 -14.88 0.68 -3.86
N TRP A 212 -13.70 0.05 -3.92
CA TRP A 212 -12.87 0.09 -5.12
C TRP A 212 -13.52 -0.59 -6.32
N SER A 213 -14.44 -1.53 -6.12
CA SER A 213 -15.22 -2.11 -7.22
C SER A 213 -16.11 -1.04 -7.86
N ASN A 214 -16.72 -0.17 -7.05
CA ASN A 214 -17.50 0.96 -7.55
C ASN A 214 -16.62 1.95 -8.31
N PHE A 215 -15.44 2.29 -7.76
CA PHE A 215 -14.47 3.13 -8.48
C PHE A 215 -14.05 2.51 -9.81
N SER A 216 -13.69 1.22 -9.82
CA SER A 216 -13.30 0.52 -11.04
C SER A 216 -14.43 0.51 -12.07
N SER A 217 -15.69 0.29 -11.68
CA SER A 217 -16.84 0.34 -12.60
C SER A 217 -17.18 1.74 -13.13
N ASN A 218 -16.61 2.78 -12.51
CA ASN A 218 -16.73 4.16 -12.97
C ASN A 218 -15.46 4.64 -13.72
N GLY A 219 -14.61 3.72 -14.17
CA GLY A 219 -13.44 4.04 -14.99
C GLY A 219 -12.19 4.48 -14.23
N TYR A 220 -12.16 4.37 -12.91
CA TYR A 220 -10.96 4.66 -12.13
C TYR A 220 -9.93 3.52 -12.24
N VAL A 221 -8.66 3.90 -12.32
CA VAL A 221 -7.54 2.98 -12.07
C VAL A 221 -7.41 2.77 -10.58
N THR A 222 -7.41 1.51 -10.13
CA THR A 222 -7.45 1.19 -8.70
C THR A 222 -6.13 0.59 -8.21
N CYS A 223 -5.71 0.99 -7.01
CA CYS A 223 -4.53 0.43 -6.36
C CYS A 223 -4.88 0.05 -4.92
N TYR A 224 -4.44 -1.14 -4.50
CA TYR A 224 -4.48 -1.57 -3.11
C TYR A 224 -3.09 -2.06 -2.70
N GLY A 225 -2.58 -1.54 -1.59
CA GLY A 225 -1.25 -1.89 -1.13
C GLY A 225 -1.16 -1.97 0.38
N GLU A 226 -0.50 -3.03 0.84
CA GLU A 226 -0.08 -3.24 2.22
C GLU A 226 1.41 -3.64 2.18
N ASP A 227 2.13 -3.34 3.24
CA ASP A 227 3.57 -3.59 3.35
C ASP A 227 3.91 -4.89 4.11
N ALA A 228 2.92 -5.77 4.30
CA ALA A 228 3.10 -7.06 4.97
C ALA A 228 2.35 -8.19 4.23
N PHE A 229 3.10 -9.06 3.58
CA PHE A 229 2.56 -10.29 3.01
C PHE A 229 2.12 -11.26 4.12
N ALA A 230 2.96 -11.58 5.11
CA ALA A 230 2.63 -12.60 6.11
C ALA A 230 1.38 -12.32 6.95
N ILE A 231 1.09 -11.03 7.21
CA ILE A 231 0.04 -10.59 8.14
C ILE A 231 -0.97 -9.61 7.52
N GLY A 232 -1.15 -9.64 6.20
CA GLY A 232 -2.05 -8.72 5.50
C GLY A 232 -3.52 -8.80 5.96
N THR A 233 -4.21 -7.66 5.94
CA THR A 233 -5.55 -7.45 6.51
C THR A 233 -6.55 -8.53 6.08
N PHE A 234 -6.65 -8.80 4.77
CA PHE A 234 -7.63 -9.75 4.23
C PHE A 234 -7.12 -11.18 4.06
N THR A 235 -5.86 -11.47 4.38
CA THR A 235 -5.22 -12.76 4.07
C THR A 235 -4.69 -13.49 5.30
N TYR A 236 -4.48 -12.76 6.40
CA TYR A 236 -4.00 -13.35 7.65
C TYR A 236 -5.07 -14.21 8.35
N ARG A 237 -6.27 -13.67 8.60
CA ARG A 237 -7.39 -14.42 9.24
C ARG A 237 -8.53 -14.76 8.27
N LEU A 238 -8.68 -13.97 7.22
CA LEU A 238 -9.69 -14.20 6.19
C LEU A 238 -9.10 -15.02 5.04
N LYS A 239 -9.97 -15.54 4.18
CA LYS A 239 -9.59 -16.44 3.07
C LYS A 239 -8.74 -15.76 1.99
N GLY A 240 -8.67 -14.42 2.01
CA GLY A 240 -8.03 -13.64 0.96
C GLY A 240 -8.94 -13.44 -0.23
N PHE A 241 -8.32 -12.98 -1.30
CA PHE A 241 -8.93 -12.73 -2.59
C PHE A 241 -8.72 -13.93 -3.52
N ARG A 242 -9.76 -14.32 -4.23
CA ARG A 242 -9.67 -15.28 -5.33
C ARG A 242 -9.01 -14.60 -6.52
N ASN A 243 -9.59 -13.49 -6.95
CA ASN A 243 -9.12 -12.67 -8.07
C ASN A 243 -8.26 -11.51 -7.56
N GLN A 244 -7.54 -10.82 -8.45
CA GLN A 244 -6.81 -9.62 -8.05
C GLN A 244 -7.83 -8.51 -7.71
N PRO A 245 -7.74 -7.86 -6.53
CA PRO A 245 -8.79 -6.94 -6.07
C PRO A 245 -8.82 -5.59 -6.81
N THR A 246 -7.67 -5.16 -7.31
CA THR A 246 -7.45 -3.84 -7.91
C THR A 246 -6.51 -3.96 -9.12
N ASP A 247 -6.37 -2.90 -9.93
CA ASP A 247 -5.46 -2.90 -11.09
C ASP A 247 -4.01 -3.11 -10.70
N HIS A 248 -3.60 -2.44 -9.63
CA HIS A 248 -2.28 -2.55 -9.01
C HIS A 248 -2.44 -3.14 -7.62
N TYR A 249 -1.71 -4.23 -7.32
CA TYR A 249 -1.82 -4.94 -6.05
C TYR A 249 -0.45 -5.24 -5.46
N LEU A 250 -0.02 -4.37 -4.52
CA LEU A 250 1.34 -4.34 -3.99
C LEU A 250 1.73 -5.62 -3.25
N ARG A 251 0.76 -6.32 -2.66
CA ARG A 251 0.99 -7.58 -1.94
C ARG A 251 1.80 -8.59 -2.77
N THR A 252 1.61 -8.59 -4.09
CA THR A 252 2.31 -9.46 -5.04
C THR A 252 3.82 -9.48 -4.78
N ILE A 253 4.48 -8.31 -4.74
CA ILE A 253 5.94 -8.22 -4.56
C ILE A 253 6.38 -8.34 -3.10
N PHE A 254 5.50 -8.03 -2.14
CA PHE A 254 5.84 -8.12 -0.72
C PHE A 254 6.15 -9.55 -0.27
N LYS A 255 5.60 -10.56 -0.96
CA LYS A 255 5.98 -11.96 -0.76
C LYS A 255 7.49 -12.19 -1.00
N ASP A 256 8.05 -11.55 -2.01
CA ASP A 256 9.46 -11.66 -2.37
C ASP A 256 10.33 -10.74 -1.52
N TYR A 257 9.84 -9.53 -1.22
CA TYR A 257 10.51 -8.60 -0.31
C TYR A 257 10.71 -9.18 1.09
N GLU A 258 9.69 -9.83 1.66
CA GLU A 258 9.75 -10.41 3.01
C GLU A 258 10.83 -11.49 3.16
N LYS A 259 11.29 -12.12 2.05
CA LYS A 259 12.44 -13.05 2.08
C LYS A 259 13.75 -12.33 2.42
N THR A 260 13.85 -11.05 2.08
CA THR A 260 15.00 -10.19 2.42
C THR A 260 14.78 -9.54 3.78
N GLY A 261 13.56 -9.07 4.04
CA GLY A 261 13.16 -8.43 5.29
C GLY A 261 13.78 -7.05 5.51
N GLY A 262 13.46 -6.46 6.66
CA GLY A 262 13.94 -5.13 7.06
C GLY A 262 13.05 -3.99 6.59
N ASN A 263 13.59 -2.77 6.67
CA ASN A 263 12.90 -1.51 6.34
C ASN A 263 13.55 -0.76 5.17
N CYS A 264 14.38 -1.46 4.39
CA CYS A 264 15.16 -0.90 3.30
C CYS A 264 15.01 -1.77 2.05
N LEU A 265 14.81 -1.12 0.90
CA LEU A 265 14.93 -1.75 -0.41
C LEU A 265 16.32 -1.42 -0.98
N GLY A 266 17.28 -2.30 -0.67
CA GLY A 266 18.69 -2.03 -0.94
C GLY A 266 19.15 -0.76 -0.21
N SER A 267 19.62 0.24 -0.95
CA SER A 267 20.14 1.48 -0.34
C SER A 267 19.08 2.52 0.04
N GLU A 268 17.79 2.25 -0.19
CA GLU A 268 16.70 3.21 0.01
C GLU A 268 15.71 2.76 1.09
N PRO A 269 15.13 3.67 1.88
CA PRO A 269 14.05 3.33 2.79
C PRO A 269 12.83 2.78 2.04
N LEU A 270 12.28 1.66 2.52
CA LEU A 270 11.14 1.00 1.87
C LEU A 270 9.96 1.95 1.65
N HIS A 271 9.60 2.75 2.66
CA HIS A 271 8.49 3.69 2.58
C HIS A 271 8.66 4.74 1.48
N LYS A 272 9.90 5.10 1.11
CA LYS A 272 10.12 6.03 -0.02
C LYS A 272 9.82 5.39 -1.35
N VAL A 273 10.15 4.11 -1.49
CA VAL A 273 9.90 3.36 -2.72
C VAL A 273 8.43 2.95 -2.84
N SER A 274 7.81 2.48 -1.74
CA SER A 274 6.40 2.05 -1.77
C SER A 274 5.42 3.23 -1.88
N CYS A 275 5.74 4.40 -1.32
CA CYS A 275 4.90 5.59 -1.48
C CYS A 275 4.95 6.21 -2.89
N PHE A 276 5.82 5.73 -3.80
CA PHE A 276 5.78 6.13 -5.21
C PHE A 276 4.42 5.80 -5.85
N LEU A 277 3.73 4.75 -5.39
CA LEU A 277 2.38 4.37 -5.85
C LEU A 277 1.31 5.45 -5.59
N ILE A 278 1.64 6.46 -4.79
CA ILE A 278 0.74 7.54 -4.35
C ILE A 278 0.98 8.81 -5.20
N GLN A 279 1.97 8.80 -6.11
CA GLN A 279 2.20 9.92 -7.02
C GLN A 279 1.17 9.88 -8.16
N ASP A 280 0.59 11.04 -8.50
CA ASP A 280 -0.31 11.17 -9.66
C ASP A 280 0.49 10.79 -10.93
N HIS A 281 -0.06 9.85 -11.71
CA HIS A 281 0.51 9.33 -12.95
C HIS A 281 -0.45 9.50 -14.12
#